data_AF-A0A0F8X7Y8-F1
#
_entry.id   AF-A0A0F8X7Y8-F1
#
_cell.length_a   1.000
_cell.length_b   1.000
_cell.length_c   1.000
_cell.angle_alpha   90.00
_cell.angle_beta   90.00
_cell.angle_gamma   90.00
#
_symmetry.space_group_name_H-M   'P 1'
#
loop_
_entity.id
_entity.type
_entity.pdbx_description
1 polymer ?
#
loop_
_entity_poly.entity_id
_entity_poly.type
_entity_poly.pdbx_seq_one_letter_code
_entity_poly.pdbx_strand_id
1 'polypeptide(L)' 'MATIYDVAKLAGVSSKTVSRVLNGDAPVNAKTKEAVTEAINTLSYVPSQAARMMRSN' A
#
# COMPACT_ATOMS: atom_id res chain seq x y z
N MET A 1 11.87 0.24 -10.06
CA MET A 1 10.71 1.02 -9.62
C MET A 1 9.69 0.03 -9.08
N ALA A 2 9.51 -0.07 -7.77
CA ALA A 2 8.50 -0.98 -7.22
C ALA A 2 7.11 -0.41 -7.49
N THR A 3 6.17 -1.27 -7.91
CA THR A 3 4.78 -0.88 -8.15
C THR A 3 3.88 -1.40 -7.03
N ILE A 4 2.64 -0.90 -6.97
CA ILE A 4 1.63 -1.44 -6.04
C ILE A 4 1.35 -2.94 -6.27
N TYR A 5 1.61 -3.45 -7.48
CA TYR A 5 1.48 -4.88 -7.79
C TYR A 5 2.60 -5.71 -7.15
N ASP A 6 3.83 -5.18 -7.12
CA ASP A 6 4.95 -5.85 -6.45
C ASP A 6 4.73 -5.90 -4.94
N VAL A 7 4.25 -4.80 -4.36
CA VAL A 7 3.86 -4.73 -2.94
C VAL A 7 2.75 -5.73 -2.64
N ALA A 8 1.73 -5.82 -3.50
CA ALA A 8 0.64 -6.77 -3.35
C ALA A 8 1.13 -8.22 -3.40
N LYS A 9 2.01 -8.54 -4.35
CA LYS A 9 2.58 -9.88 -4.52
C LYS A 9 3.46 -10.29 -3.33
N LEU A 10 4.26 -9.36 -2.79
CA LEU A 10 5.14 -9.62 -1.64
C LEU A 10 4.34 -9.74 -0.34
N ALA A 11 3.33 -8.89 -0.14
CA ALA A 11 2.44 -8.96 1.02
C ALA A 11 1.40 -10.10 0.94
N GLY A 12 1.32 -10.83 -0.19
CA GLY A 12 0.37 -11.93 -0.38
C GLY A 12 -1.10 -11.47 -0.47
N VAL A 13 -1.34 -10.25 -0.95
CA VAL A 13 -2.67 -9.64 -1.04
C VAL A 13 -2.98 -9.17 -2.46
N SER A 14 -4.22 -8.77 -2.69
CA SER A 14 -4.59 -8.11 -3.96
C SER A 14 -4.16 -6.63 -3.98
N SER A 15 -3.91 -6.08 -5.17
CA SER A 15 -3.66 -4.64 -5.36
C SER A 15 -4.82 -3.78 -4.82
N LYS A 16 -6.05 -4.29 -4.89
CA LYS A 16 -7.25 -3.67 -4.29
C LYS A 16 -7.14 -3.58 -2.76
N THR A 17 -6.59 -4.61 -2.11
CA THR A 17 -6.33 -4.61 -0.66
C THR A 17 -5.27 -3.57 -0.32
N VAL A 18 -4.15 -3.51 -1.06
CA VAL A 18 -3.11 -2.49 -0.85
C VAL A 18 -3.68 -1.08 -1.01
N SER A 19 -4.50 -0.85 -2.04
CA SER A 19 -5.19 0.43 -2.25
C SER A 19 -6.09 0.79 -1.06
N ARG A 20 -6.83 -0.18 -0.51
CA ARG A 20 -7.64 0.03 0.71
C ARG A 20 -6.79 0.35 1.93
N VAL A 21 -5.65 -0.31 2.12
CA VAL A 21 -4.70 -0.02 3.22
C VAL A 21 -4.15 1.40 3.10
N LEU A 22 -3.75 1.80 1.88
CA LEU A 22 -3.18 3.13 1.61
C LEU A 22 -4.21 4.26 1.75
N ASN A 23 -5.47 4.01 1.35
CA ASN A 23 -6.56 4.97 1.46
C ASN A 23 -7.22 4.98 2.86
N GLY A 24 -6.96 3.98 3.71
CA GLY A 24 -7.55 3.88 5.05
C GLY A 24 -9.05 3.53 5.06
N ASP A 25 -9.59 3.06 3.92
CA ASP A 25 -11.03 3.00 3.67
C ASP A 25 -11.69 1.68 4.12
N ALA A 26 -10.92 0.64 4.47
CA ALA A 26 -11.47 -0.67 4.83
C ALA A 26 -10.83 -1.28 6.09
N PRO A 27 -11.58 -2.07 6.87
CA PRO A 27 -11.05 -2.87 7.96
C PRO A 27 -10.19 -4.00 7.38
N VAL A 28 -8.91 -3.73 7.19
CA VAL A 28 -7.91 -4.75 6.90
C VAL A 28 -7.43 -5.35 8.22
N ASN A 29 -7.22 -6.67 8.24
CA ASN A 29 -6.63 -7.34 9.39
C ASN A 29 -5.26 -6.73 9.71
N ALA A 30 -4.94 -6.62 11.01
CA ALA A 30 -3.66 -6.10 11.47
C ALA A 30 -2.48 -6.81 10.78
N LYS A 31 -2.54 -8.14 10.70
CA LYS A 31 -1.56 -8.98 9.98
C LYS A 31 -1.36 -8.57 8.52
N THR A 32 -2.45 -8.21 7.83
CA THR A 32 -2.42 -7.77 6.43
C THR A 32 -1.81 -6.38 6.30
N LYS A 33 -2.12 -5.49 7.24
CA LYS A 33 -1.54 -4.14 7.31
C LYS A 33 -0.04 -4.19 7.58
N GLU A 34 0.40 -5.07 8.48
CA GLU A 34 1.81 -5.32 8.77
C GLU A 34 2.54 -5.87 7.55
N ALA A 35 2.02 -6.93 6.91
CA ALA A 35 2.62 -7.50 5.70
C ALA A 35 2.75 -6.48 4.56
N VAL A 36 1.74 -5.62 4.36
CA VAL A 36 1.80 -4.52 3.38
C VAL A 36 2.83 -3.49 3.79
N THR A 37 2.93 -3.12 5.06
CA THR A 37 3.91 -2.14 5.56
C THR A 37 5.35 -2.66 5.42
N GLU A 38 5.58 -3.93 5.73
CA GLU A 38 6.86 -4.61 5.49
C GLU A 38 7.18 -4.63 4.00
N ALA A 39 6.25 -5.05 3.14
CA ALA A 39 6.46 -5.07 1.70
C ALA A 39 6.78 -3.69 1.12
N ILE A 40 6.12 -2.64 1.61
CA ILE A 40 6.39 -1.25 1.26
C ILE A 40 7.83 -0.87 1.63
N ASN A 41 8.27 -1.20 2.85
CA ASN A 41 9.64 -0.93 3.31
C ASN A 41 10.68 -1.74 2.51
N THR A 42 10.46 -3.04 2.33
CA THR A 42 11.36 -3.94 1.58
C THR A 42 11.54 -3.49 0.14
N LEU A 43 10.46 -3.09 -0.52
CA LEU A 43 10.50 -2.66 -1.91
C LEU A 43 10.89 -1.19 -2.07
N SER A 44 11.13 -0.47 -0.97
CA SER A 44 11.28 0.99 -0.96
C SER A 44 10.16 1.67 -1.76
N TYR A 45 8.95 1.12 -1.67
CA TYR A 45 7.78 1.69 -2.32
C TYR A 45 7.41 2.94 -1.54
N VAL A 46 7.80 4.10 -2.04
CA VAL A 46 7.37 5.37 -1.46
C VAL A 46 6.05 5.74 -2.13
N PRO A 47 4.89 5.60 -1.48
CA PRO A 47 3.68 6.22 -1.99
C PRO A 47 3.98 7.72 -2.07
N SER A 48 4.05 8.27 -3.28
CA SER A 48 4.47 9.65 -3.45
C SER A 48 3.49 10.54 -2.68
N GLN A 49 3.97 11.22 -1.63
CA GLN A 49 3.17 12.19 -0.89
C GLN A 49 2.65 13.30 -1.82
N ALA A 50 3.38 13.57 -2.92
CA ALA A 50 2.94 14.42 -4.01
C ALA A 50 1.58 14.00 -4.62
N ALA A 51 1.28 12.70 -4.73
CA ALA A 51 -0.02 12.22 -5.21
C ALA A 51 -1.13 12.37 -4.15
N ARG A 52 -0.79 12.42 -2.85
CA ARG A 52 -1.75 12.62 -1.76
C ARG A 52 -2.16 14.09 -1.62
N MET A 53 -1.27 15.04 -1.94
CA MET A 53 -1.57 16.48 -1.87
C MET A 53 -2.43 16.98 -3.06
N MET A 54 -2.49 16.25 -4.17
CA MET A 54 -3.23 16.66 -5.38
C MET A 54 -4.70 16.19 -5.43
N ARG A 55 -5.25 15.71 -4.31
CA ARG A 55 -6.71 15.43 -4.14
C ARG A 55 -7.36 16.28 -3.05
N SER A 56 -6.70 17.36 -2.66
CA SER A 56 -7.24 18.38 -1.76
C SER A 56 -7.45 19.67 -2.55
N ASN A 57 -8.30 19.66 -3.57
CA ASN A 57 -8.89 20.87 -4.14
C ASN A 57 -10.25 20.56 -4.76
#